data_AF-A0A2N2S9B6-F1
#
_entry.id   AF-A0A2N2S9B6-F1
#
_cell.length_a   1.000
_cell.length_b   1.000
_cell.length_c   1.000
_cell.angle_alpha   90.00
_cell.angle_beta   90.00
_cell.angle_gamma   90.00
#
_symmetry.space_group_name_H-M   'P 1'
#
loop_
_entity.id
_entity.type
_entity.pdbx_description
1 polymer ?
#
loop_
_entity_poly.entity_id
_entity_poly.type
_entity_poly.pdbx_seq_one_letter_code
_entity_poly.pdbx_strand_id
1 'polypeptide(L)'
;LPGTPTVSGYEIHMGISTGPALATPALTFVDGRPDGAISDDGQVLGSYVHGLFDSPDALMALLRWAGAEGEMSRVDLAARREADLDRLADAVEAAIDVDALLLAATR
;
A
#
# COMPACT_ATOMS: atom_id res chain seq x y z
N LEU A 1 7.37 -13.86 -1.06
CA LEU A 1 8.69 -13.23 -1.30
C LEU A 1 9.62 -13.49 -0.12
N PRO A 2 10.96 -13.38 -0.28
CA PRO A 2 11.91 -13.57 0.82
C PRO A 2 11.53 -12.76 2.06
N GLY A 3 11.59 -13.39 3.24
CA GLY A 3 11.25 -12.75 4.51
C GLY A 3 9.76 -12.55 4.80
N THR A 4 8.86 -12.93 3.88
CA THR A 4 7.39 -12.91 4.05
C THR A 4 6.89 -11.63 4.74
N PRO A 5 7.17 -10.45 4.18
CA PRO A 5 6.80 -9.18 4.81
C PRO A 5 5.28 -9.07 4.90
N THR A 6 4.81 -8.43 5.97
CA THR A 6 3.39 -8.13 6.13
C THR A 6 3.01 -6.93 5.26
N VAL A 7 1.85 -7.06 4.62
CA VAL A 7 1.18 -6.00 3.88
C VAL A 7 -0.14 -5.68 4.56
N SER A 8 -0.67 -4.50 4.33
CA SER A 8 -2.00 -4.10 4.78
C SER A 8 -2.68 -3.32 3.66
N GLY A 9 -3.97 -3.53 3.51
CA GLY A 9 -4.66 -3.10 2.30
C GLY A 9 -6.11 -3.53 2.25
N TYR A 10 -6.70 -3.40 1.08
CA TYR A 10 -8.09 -3.78 0.82
C TYR A 10 -8.25 -4.33 -0.60
N GLU A 11 -9.34 -5.06 -0.82
CA GLU A 11 -9.75 -5.56 -2.14
C GLU A 11 -10.91 -4.70 -2.66
N ILE A 12 -10.77 -4.09 -3.85
CA ILE A 12 -11.88 -3.43 -4.57
C ILE A 12 -11.83 -3.86 -6.03
N HIS A 13 -12.54 -4.94 -6.35
CA HIS A 13 -12.61 -5.47 -7.70
C HIS A 13 -13.94 -6.18 -7.93
N MET A 14 -14.38 -6.18 -9.19
CA MET A 14 -15.58 -6.90 -9.62
C MET A 14 -15.26 -8.22 -10.32
N GLY A 15 -14.08 -8.30 -10.95
CA GLY A 15 -13.61 -9.52 -11.60
C GLY A 15 -13.22 -10.58 -10.57
N ILE A 16 -13.46 -11.84 -10.92
CA ILE A 16 -13.02 -13.01 -10.16
C ILE A 16 -12.06 -13.79 -11.06
N SER A 17 -10.78 -13.84 -10.69
CA SER A 17 -9.80 -14.67 -11.38
C SER A 17 -10.10 -16.15 -11.19
N THR A 18 -9.90 -16.94 -12.24
CA THR A 18 -9.98 -18.40 -12.21
C THR A 18 -8.85 -19.00 -13.04
N GLY A 19 -8.47 -20.25 -12.74
CA GLY A 19 -7.45 -20.98 -13.49
C GLY A 19 -6.33 -21.55 -12.60
N PRO A 20 -5.43 -22.35 -13.19
CA PRO A 20 -4.44 -23.13 -12.45
C PRO A 20 -3.39 -22.27 -11.73
N ALA A 21 -3.11 -21.05 -12.22
CA ALA A 21 -2.12 -20.15 -11.60
C ALA A 21 -2.46 -19.79 -10.14
N LEU A 22 -3.74 -19.84 -9.76
CA LEU A 22 -4.18 -19.55 -8.39
C LEU A 22 -3.78 -20.63 -7.37
N ALA A 23 -3.24 -21.77 -7.81
CA ALA A 23 -2.66 -22.77 -6.92
C ALA A 23 -1.34 -22.30 -6.28
N THR A 24 -0.69 -21.28 -6.85
CA THR A 24 0.54 -20.67 -6.34
C THR A 24 0.26 -19.21 -5.99
N PRO A 25 -0.38 -18.92 -4.84
CA PRO A 25 -0.81 -17.57 -4.51
C PRO A 25 0.36 -16.64 -4.21
N ALA A 26 0.20 -15.36 -4.53
CA ALA A 26 1.19 -14.32 -4.23
C ALA A 26 1.14 -13.92 -2.75
N LEU A 27 -0.06 -13.93 -2.16
CA LEU A 27 -0.33 -13.51 -0.80
C LEU A 27 -1.19 -14.54 -0.06
N THR A 28 -1.11 -14.52 1.26
CA THR A 28 -2.02 -15.23 2.14
C THR A 28 -2.53 -14.26 3.18
N PHE A 29 -3.84 -14.09 3.26
CA PHE A 29 -4.48 -13.28 4.28
C PHE A 29 -4.29 -13.91 5.67
N VAL A 30 -4.47 -13.09 6.71
CA VAL A 30 -4.34 -13.54 8.11
C VAL A 30 -5.33 -14.66 8.46
N ASP A 31 -6.48 -14.69 7.78
CA ASP A 31 -7.50 -15.74 7.91
C ASP A 31 -7.20 -17.01 7.08
N GLY A 32 -6.05 -17.05 6.39
CA GLY A 32 -5.61 -18.18 5.57
C GLY A 32 -6.12 -18.18 4.13
N ARG A 33 -6.95 -17.20 3.72
CA ARG A 33 -7.39 -17.11 2.31
C ARG A 33 -6.21 -16.77 1.40
N PRO A 34 -6.06 -17.44 0.24
CA PRO A 34 -5.07 -17.07 -0.77
C PRO A 34 -5.52 -15.84 -1.56
N ASP A 35 -4.58 -15.02 -2.01
CA ASP A 35 -4.82 -13.99 -3.02
C ASP A 35 -3.74 -13.99 -4.10
N GLY A 36 -4.19 -13.68 -5.31
CA GLY A 36 -3.31 -13.46 -6.44
C GLY A 36 -2.64 -14.73 -6.95
N ALA A 37 -1.56 -14.55 -7.69
CA ALA A 37 -0.74 -15.62 -8.22
C ALA A 37 0.70 -15.13 -8.43
N ILE A 38 1.66 -16.04 -8.32
CA ILE A 38 3.03 -15.86 -8.81
C ILE A 38 3.31 -16.90 -9.90
N SER A 39 3.91 -16.48 -11.01
CA SER A 39 4.26 -17.38 -12.11
C SER A 39 5.36 -18.38 -11.70
N ASP A 40 5.42 -19.51 -12.40
CA ASP A 40 6.38 -20.59 -12.11
C ASP A 40 7.84 -20.13 -12.23
N ASP A 41 8.12 -19.20 -13.14
CA ASP A 41 9.43 -18.57 -13.31
C ASP A 41 9.69 -17.41 -12.32
N GLY A 42 8.71 -17.10 -11.47
CA GLY A 42 8.76 -16.06 -10.46
C GLY A 42 8.82 -14.64 -11.03
N GLN A 43 8.58 -14.42 -12.33
CA GLN A 43 8.72 -13.11 -12.95
C GLN A 43 7.43 -12.27 -12.96
N VAL A 44 6.29 -12.90 -12.72
CA VAL A 44 4.98 -12.24 -12.69
C VAL A 44 4.34 -12.47 -11.34
N LEU A 45 3.94 -11.38 -10.68
CA LEU A 45 3.17 -11.39 -9.45
C LEU A 45 1.91 -10.55 -9.67
N GLY A 46 0.75 -11.17 -9.43
CA GLY A 46 -0.55 -10.50 -9.44
C GLY A 46 -1.22 -10.64 -8.08
N SER A 47 -1.98 -9.62 -7.67
CA SER A 47 -2.75 -9.58 -6.42
C SER A 47 -3.90 -8.58 -6.57
N TYR A 48 -5.02 -8.81 -5.89
CA TYR A 48 -6.12 -7.85 -5.80
C TYR A 48 -5.95 -6.83 -4.67
N VAL A 49 -4.98 -7.03 -3.79
CA VAL A 49 -4.76 -6.15 -2.64
C VAL A 49 -4.19 -4.80 -3.08
N HIS A 50 -5.00 -3.76 -2.90
CA HIS A 50 -4.53 -2.38 -2.91
C HIS A 50 -3.73 -2.11 -1.64
N GLY A 51 -2.56 -1.46 -1.76
CA GLY A 51 -1.65 -1.21 -0.62
C GLY A 51 -0.45 -2.15 -0.55
N LEU A 52 -0.28 -3.01 -1.56
CA LEU A 52 0.84 -3.97 -1.68
C LEU A 52 2.23 -3.32 -1.51
N PHE A 53 2.37 -2.05 -1.92
CA PHE A 53 3.63 -1.28 -1.90
C PHE A 53 3.74 -0.30 -0.72
N ASP A 54 2.74 -0.22 0.15
CA ASP A 54 2.63 0.88 1.13
C ASP A 54 3.44 0.58 2.40
N SER A 55 3.62 -0.71 2.73
CA SER A 55 4.50 -1.14 3.82
C SER A 55 5.96 -1.03 3.37
N PRO A 56 6.84 -0.36 4.13
CA PRO A 56 8.24 -0.22 3.76
C PRO A 56 8.94 -1.58 3.60
N ASP A 57 8.62 -2.57 4.44
CA ASP A 57 9.20 -3.92 4.32
C ASP A 57 8.69 -4.67 3.09
N ALA A 58 7.40 -4.53 2.78
CA ALA A 58 6.81 -5.14 1.60
C ALA A 58 7.38 -4.54 0.31
N LEU A 59 7.46 -3.20 0.25
CA LEU A 59 8.06 -2.49 -0.87
C LEU A 59 9.51 -2.94 -1.10
N MET A 60 10.30 -3.04 -0.04
CA MET A 60 11.69 -3.50 -0.14
C MET A 60 11.79 -4.94 -0.67
N ALA A 61 10.91 -5.84 -0.22
CA ALA A 61 10.89 -7.21 -0.73
C ALA A 61 10.45 -7.27 -2.21
N LEU A 62 9.47 -6.46 -2.60
CA LEU A 62 8.99 -6.35 -3.99
C LEU A 62 10.06 -5.77 -4.91
N LEU A 63 10.79 -4.74 -4.47
CA LEU A 63 11.89 -4.16 -5.23
C LEU A 63 13.03 -5.17 -5.40
N ARG A 64 13.42 -5.89 -4.33
CA ARG A 64 14.42 -6.97 -4.44
C ARG A 64 13.98 -8.07 -5.38
N TRP A 65 12.72 -8.47 -5.30
CA TRP A 65 12.11 -9.44 -6.21
C TRP A 65 12.16 -8.96 -7.67
N ALA A 66 11.92 -7.66 -7.91
CA ALA A 66 12.01 -7.03 -9.22
C ALA A 66 13.46 -6.77 -9.70
N GLY A 67 14.48 -7.19 -8.95
CA GLY A 67 15.89 -7.07 -9.34
C GLY A 67 16.60 -5.81 -8.83
N ALA A 68 16.03 -5.07 -7.88
CA ALA A 68 16.73 -3.96 -7.25
C ALA A 68 17.88 -4.48 -6.36
N GLU A 69 19.08 -3.97 -6.61
CA GLU A 69 20.30 -4.32 -5.91
C GLU A 69 20.82 -3.14 -5.07
N GLY A 70 21.72 -3.45 -4.11
CA GLY A 70 22.36 -2.44 -3.27
C GLY A 70 21.48 -1.89 -2.15
N GLU A 71 21.87 -0.72 -1.66
CA GLU A 71 21.16 -0.01 -0.60
C GLU A 71 19.99 0.77 -1.20
N MET A 72 18.78 0.46 -0.75
CA MET A 72 17.56 1.14 -1.15
C MET A 72 17.06 1.99 0.01
N SER A 73 16.63 3.21 -0.32
CA SER A 73 16.01 4.09 0.67
C SER A 73 14.68 3.50 1.13
N ARG A 74 14.51 3.42 2.45
CA ARG A 74 13.26 2.99 3.06
C ARG A 74 12.28 4.17 3.04
N VAL A 75 11.18 4.03 2.32
CA VAL A 75 10.12 5.04 2.23
C VAL A 75 8.99 4.64 3.17
N ASP A 76 8.75 5.45 4.20
CA ASP A 76 7.55 5.36 5.03
C ASP A 76 6.46 6.24 4.43
N LEU A 77 5.56 5.62 3.67
CA LEU A 77 4.47 6.32 2.99
C LEU A 77 3.49 6.93 4.00
N ALA A 78 3.24 6.25 5.11
CA ALA A 78 2.29 6.73 6.13
C ALA A 78 2.84 7.99 6.82
N ALA A 79 4.09 7.95 7.27
CA ALA A 79 4.74 9.11 7.88
C ALA A 79 4.84 10.29 6.90
N ARG A 80 5.12 10.01 5.62
CA ARG A 80 5.20 11.06 4.59
C ARG A 80 3.83 11.69 4.30
N ARG A 81 2.78 10.87 4.26
CA ARG A 81 1.41 11.34 4.09
C ARG A 81 0.99 12.24 5.24
N GLU A 82 1.30 11.86 6.48
CA GLU A 82 1.00 12.68 7.66
C GLU A 82 1.70 14.03 7.58
N ALA A 83 3.00 14.05 7.27
CA ALA A 83 3.75 15.29 7.11
C ALA A 83 3.20 16.20 5.99
N ASP A 84 2.69 15.61 4.90
CA ASP A 84 2.05 16.38 3.83
C ASP A 84 0.68 16.94 4.25
N LEU A 85 -0.07 16.24 5.10
CA LEU A 85 -1.34 16.71 5.67
C LEU A 85 -1.11 17.85 6.66
N ASP A 86 -0.14 17.73 7.56
CA ASP A 86 0.25 18.80 8.49
C ASP A 86 0.65 20.07 7.72
N ARG A 87 1.50 19.91 6.70
CA ARG A 87 1.92 21.03 5.84
C ARG A 87 0.74 21.70 5.14
N LEU A 88 -0.28 20.92 4.75
CA LEU A 88 -1.49 21.47 4.15
C LEU A 88 -2.34 22.20 5.19
N ALA A 89 -2.48 21.66 6.39
CA ALA A 89 -3.20 22.29 7.49
C ALA A 89 -2.59 23.65 7.84
N ASP A 90 -1.26 23.72 8.02
CA ASP A 90 -0.53 24.96 8.28
C ASP A 90 -0.78 26.01 7.18
N ALA A 91 -0.77 25.58 5.92
CA ALA A 91 -1.01 26.49 4.80
C ALA A 91 -2.45 27.01 4.75
N VAL A 92 -3.43 26.19 5.15
CA VAL A 92 -4.84 26.57 5.26
C VAL A 92 -5.05 27.55 6.41
N GLU A 93 -4.50 27.26 7.59
CA GLU A 93 -4.58 28.14 8.78
C GLU A 93 -3.92 29.52 8.52
N ALA A 94 -2.81 29.55 7.77
CA ALA A 94 -2.17 30.79 7.41
C ALA A 94 -2.97 31.63 6.39
N ALA A 95 -3.83 31.00 5.59
CA ALA A 95 -4.56 31.65 4.50
C ALA A 95 -6.03 31.98 4.82
N ILE A 96 -6.63 31.30 5.80
CA ILE A 96 -8.05 31.38 6.13
C ILE A 96 -8.21 31.61 7.63
N ASP A 97 -9.13 32.50 8.01
CA ASP A 97 -9.59 32.61 9.40
C ASP A 97 -10.49 31.40 9.74
N VAL A 98 -9.84 30.32 10.17
CA VAL A 98 -10.50 29.04 10.48
C VAL A 98 -11.49 29.22 11.64
N ASP A 99 -11.16 30.06 12.63
CA ASP A 99 -12.04 30.33 13.77
C ASP A 99 -13.34 31.01 13.32
N ALA A 100 -13.25 32.03 12.45
CA ALA A 100 -14.43 32.67 11.88
C ALA A 100 -15.28 31.71 11.04
N LEU A 101 -14.63 30.82 10.27
CA LEU A 101 -15.32 29.79 9.47
C LEU A 101 -16.08 28.79 10.36
N LEU A 102 -15.43 28.28 11.41
CA LEU A 102 -16.04 27.34 12.35
C LEU A 102 -17.21 27.99 13.11
N LEU A 103 -17.05 29.24 13.54
CA LEU A 103 -18.12 30.00 14.19
C LEU A 103 -19.35 30.15 13.27
N ALA A 104 -19.13 30.44 11.99
CA ALA A 104 -20.20 30.59 11.01
C ALA A 104 -20.93 29.26 10.72
N ALA A 105 -20.22 28.13 10.73
CA ALA A 105 -20.79 26.80 10.48
C ALA A 105 -21.66 26.26 11.63
N THR A 106 -21.53 26.83 12.83
CA THR A 106 -22.31 26.44 14.04
C THR A 106 -23.59 27.25 14.27
N ARG A 107 -24.01 28.08 13.31
CA ARG A 107 -25.29 28.82 13.32
C ARG A 107 -26.30 28.21 12.36
#